data_AF-A0A3D1AW15-F1
#
_entry.id   AF-A0A3D1AW15-F1
#
_cell.length_a   1.000
_cell.length_b   1.000
_cell.length_c   1.000
_cell.angle_alpha   90.00
_cell.angle_beta   90.00
_cell.angle_gamma   90.00
#
_symmetry.space_group_name_H-M   'P 1'
#
loop_
_entity.id
_entity.type
_entity.pdbx_description
1 polymer ?
#
loop_
_entity_poly.entity_id
_entity_poly.type
_entity_poly.pdbx_seq_one_letter_code
_entity_poly.pdbx_strand_id
1 'polypeptide(L)'
;EFNNPLLVRAVAEHAGRLPKRWGLFEISETDVVTSAVKMGETGGIVLRVYEANGRPAANVKIRLPGGVASAAEVNLIEESIRKLNLRNNTLSFDLHPYEIKTFKLEPGKTN
;
A
#
# COMPACT_ATOMS: atom_id res chain seq x y z
N GLU A 1 -5.09 12.31 -10.01
CA GLU A 1 -5.27 13.26 -8.89
C GLU A 1 -6.44 14.24 -9.04
N PHE A 2 -6.78 14.74 -10.24
CA PHE A 2 -7.88 15.71 -10.43
C PHE A 2 -9.20 15.36 -9.72
N ASN A 3 -9.55 14.06 -9.65
CA ASN A 3 -10.77 13.56 -9.00
C ASN A 3 -10.61 13.24 -7.49
N ASN A 4 -9.47 13.56 -6.87
CA ASN A 4 -9.20 13.30 -5.45
C ASN A 4 -8.84 14.63 -4.78
N PRO A 5 -9.81 15.32 -4.17
CA PRO A 5 -9.57 16.63 -3.57
C PRO A 5 -8.63 16.53 -2.37
N LEU A 6 -7.83 17.57 -2.16
CA LEU A 6 -7.05 17.70 -0.92
C LEU A 6 -8.01 17.94 0.26
N LEU A 7 -7.83 17.14 1.31
CA LEU A 7 -8.57 17.31 2.56
C LEU A 7 -7.74 18.16 3.52
N VAL A 8 -8.30 19.30 3.95
CA VAL A 8 -7.65 20.20 4.90
C VAL A 8 -8.50 20.31 6.15
N ARG A 9 -7.88 20.19 7.33
CA ARG A 9 -8.54 20.32 8.63
C ARG A 9 -7.66 21.13 9.59
N ALA A 10 -8.21 22.21 10.12
CA ALA A 10 -7.58 22.95 11.21
C ALA A 10 -7.68 22.14 12.51
N VAL A 11 -6.62 22.12 13.30
CA VAL A 11 -6.55 21.43 14.60
C VAL A 11 -5.94 22.37 15.62
N ALA A 12 -6.38 22.26 16.88
CA ALA A 12 -5.73 22.96 18.00
C ALA A 12 -4.36 22.34 18.30
N GLU A 13 -3.50 23.07 19.01
CA GLU A 13 -2.23 22.50 19.48
C GLU A 13 -2.50 21.40 20.51
N HIS A 14 -1.82 20.26 20.34
CA HIS A 14 -1.90 19.15 21.26
C HIS A 14 -0.62 18.31 21.19
N ALA A 15 -0.31 17.59 22.29
CA ALA A 15 0.65 16.51 22.24
C ALA A 15 0.10 15.36 21.37
N GLY A 16 0.98 14.61 20.72
CA GLY A 16 0.59 13.49 19.86
C GLY A 16 1.76 12.55 19.60
N ARG A 17 1.44 11.28 19.31
CA ARG A 17 2.46 10.26 19.02
C ARG A 17 2.93 10.27 17.56
N LEU A 18 2.18 10.92 16.66
CA LEU A 18 2.50 10.98 15.24
C LEU A 18 3.35 12.21 14.91
N PRO A 19 4.30 12.11 13.97
CA PRO A 19 5.10 13.24 13.52
C PRO A 19 4.27 14.25 12.74
N LYS A 20 4.78 15.49 12.62
CA LYS A 20 4.14 16.58 11.86
C LYS A 20 3.93 16.25 10.37
N ARG A 21 4.73 15.34 9.81
CA ARG A 21 4.62 14.86 8.43
C ARG A 21 4.73 13.34 8.43
N TRP A 22 3.76 12.69 7.80
CA TRP A 22 3.72 11.24 7.69
C TRP A 22 3.05 10.82 6.37
N GLY A 23 3.31 9.60 5.93
CA GLY A 23 2.75 9.00 4.73
C GLY A 23 2.46 7.52 4.94
N LEU A 24 1.45 7.00 4.23
CA LEU A 24 1.00 5.62 4.36
C LEU A 24 1.88 4.63 3.60
N PHE A 25 2.42 5.01 2.44
CA PHE A 25 3.36 4.25 1.61
C PHE A 25 3.85 5.13 0.45
N GLU A 26 4.85 4.65 -0.27
CA GLU A 26 5.41 5.25 -1.48
C GLU A 26 5.56 4.17 -2.56
N ILE A 27 5.24 4.50 -3.81
CA ILE A 27 5.36 3.60 -4.98
C ILE A 27 6.44 4.16 -5.90
N SER A 28 7.37 3.32 -6.38
CA SER A 28 8.49 3.78 -7.21
C SER A 28 8.09 4.21 -8.62
N GLU A 29 7.02 3.63 -9.17
CA GLU A 29 6.61 3.84 -10.57
C GLU A 29 5.35 4.68 -10.69
N THR A 30 5.40 5.70 -11.55
CA THR A 30 4.29 6.63 -11.80
C THR A 30 3.12 5.99 -12.54
N ASP A 31 3.40 4.94 -13.33
CA ASP A 31 2.40 4.23 -14.14
C ASP A 31 1.62 3.19 -13.32
N VAL A 32 2.00 3.01 -12.04
CA VAL A 32 1.32 2.13 -11.09
C VAL A 32 0.46 2.97 -10.17
N VAL A 33 -0.85 2.80 -10.29
CA VAL A 33 -1.84 3.62 -9.59
C VAL A 33 -2.45 2.84 -8.44
N THR A 34 -2.59 3.48 -7.29
CA THR A 34 -3.35 2.91 -6.18
C THR A 34 -4.85 3.12 -6.41
N SER A 35 -5.60 2.03 -6.43
CA SER A 35 -7.07 2.06 -6.55
C SER A 35 -7.81 1.86 -5.24
N ALA A 36 -7.17 1.22 -4.24
CA ALA A 36 -7.77 1.06 -2.92
C ALA A 36 -6.72 0.98 -1.80
N VAL A 37 -7.04 1.62 -0.69
CA VAL A 37 -6.39 1.42 0.62
C VAL A 37 -7.52 1.30 1.63
N LYS A 38 -7.64 0.13 2.26
CA LYS A 38 -8.72 -0.13 3.22
C LYS A 38 -8.30 -1.11 4.30
N MET A 39 -9.12 -1.23 5.35
CA MET A 39 -9.01 -2.37 6.26
C MET A 39 -9.49 -3.65 5.57
N GLY A 40 -8.77 -4.75 5.75
CA GLY A 40 -9.20 -6.07 5.30
C GLY A 40 -10.37 -6.61 6.14
N GLU A 41 -11.16 -7.51 5.57
CA GLU A 41 -12.34 -8.05 6.25
C GLU A 41 -12.00 -8.83 7.54
N THR A 42 -10.83 -9.45 7.54
CA THR A 42 -10.29 -10.22 8.67
C THR A 42 -9.17 -9.47 9.41
N GLY A 43 -9.08 -8.16 9.21
CA GLY A 43 -7.99 -7.32 9.72
C GLY A 43 -6.86 -7.09 8.71
N GLY A 44 -5.83 -6.38 9.15
CA GLY A 44 -4.75 -5.90 8.28
C GLY A 44 -5.20 -4.78 7.34
N ILE A 45 -4.25 -4.28 6.54
CA ILE A 45 -4.50 -3.28 5.50
C ILE A 45 -4.49 -4.00 4.15
N VAL A 46 -5.48 -3.69 3.31
CA VAL A 46 -5.54 -4.12 1.91
C VAL A 46 -5.16 -2.94 1.03
N LEU A 47 -4.11 -3.13 0.23
CA LEU A 47 -3.62 -2.19 -0.76
C LEU A 47 -3.81 -2.78 -2.15
N ARG A 48 -4.52 -2.08 -3.03
CA ARG A 48 -4.72 -2.48 -4.42
C ARG A 48 -4.07 -1.49 -5.36
N VAL A 49 -3.29 -2.02 -6.27
CA VAL A 49 -2.61 -1.26 -7.32
C VAL A 49 -2.91 -1.86 -8.69
N TYR A 50 -2.78 -1.05 -9.72
CA TYR A 50 -2.89 -1.51 -11.10
C TYR A 50 -1.97 -0.72 -12.01
N GLU A 51 -1.63 -1.31 -13.15
CA GLU A 51 -0.89 -0.64 -14.22
C GLU A 51 -1.85 0.11 -15.15
N ALA A 52 -1.61 1.41 -15.38
CA ALA A 52 -2.61 2.30 -15.99
C ALA A 52 -2.44 2.54 -17.51
N ASN A 53 -1.28 2.19 -18.09
CA ASN A 53 -0.88 2.61 -19.43
C ASN A 53 -0.69 1.45 -20.43
N GLY A 54 -0.98 0.21 -20.03
CA GLY A 54 -0.84 -0.97 -20.88
C GLY A 54 0.62 -1.39 -21.12
N ARG A 55 1.54 -0.98 -20.24
CA ARG A 55 2.97 -1.31 -20.35
C ARG A 55 3.42 -2.18 -19.18
N PRO A 56 4.29 -3.17 -19.38
CA PRO A 56 4.82 -3.94 -18.26
C PRO A 56 5.61 -3.03 -17.32
N ALA A 57 5.38 -3.18 -16.01
CA ALA A 57 6.13 -2.49 -14.97
C ALA A 57 6.93 -3.53 -14.16
N ALA A 58 8.25 -3.52 -14.31
CA ALA A 58 9.13 -4.47 -13.64
C ALA A 58 9.78 -3.85 -12.40
N ASN A 59 10.01 -4.68 -11.37
CA ASN A 59 10.67 -4.30 -10.11
C ASN A 59 10.02 -3.09 -9.44
N VAL A 60 8.68 -3.00 -9.51
CA VAL A 60 7.90 -1.97 -8.82
C VAL A 60 8.13 -2.13 -7.32
N LYS A 61 8.44 -1.03 -6.65
CA LYS A 61 8.66 -1.04 -5.19
C LYS A 61 7.57 -0.29 -4.48
N ILE A 62 6.98 -0.92 -3.48
CA ILE A 62 6.13 -0.24 -2.49
C ILE A 62 6.88 -0.19 -1.18
N ARG A 63 7.29 1.02 -0.79
CA ARG A 63 7.90 1.28 0.51
C ARG A 63 6.80 1.53 1.54
N LEU A 64 6.76 0.69 2.55
CA LEU A 64 5.80 0.73 3.64
C LEU A 64 6.41 1.47 4.86
N PRO A 65 5.57 2.05 5.73
CA PRO A 65 6.00 2.51 7.03
C PRO A 65 6.53 1.32 7.83
N GLY A 66 7.39 1.62 8.81
CA GLY A 66 7.85 0.60 9.75
C GLY A 66 6.67 -0.04 10.50
N GLY A 67 6.86 -1.28 10.95
CA GLY A 67 5.85 -1.99 11.74
C GLY A 67 4.87 -2.84 10.92
N VAL A 68 5.18 -3.19 9.67
CA VAL A 68 4.48 -4.27 8.95
C VAL A 68 5.22 -5.58 9.22
N ALA A 69 4.54 -6.57 9.80
CA ALA A 69 5.14 -7.86 10.13
C ALA A 69 5.10 -8.86 8.99
N SER A 70 4.07 -8.80 8.15
CA SER A 70 4.00 -9.67 6.97
C SER A 70 3.16 -9.06 5.86
N ALA A 71 3.42 -9.52 4.65
CA ALA A 71 2.64 -9.18 3.48
C ALA A 71 2.29 -10.45 2.69
N ALA A 72 1.14 -10.43 2.04
CA ALA A 72 0.72 -11.47 1.11
C ALA A 72 0.09 -10.84 -0.13
N GLU A 73 0.29 -11.47 -1.28
CA GLU A 73 -0.54 -11.23 -2.46
C GLU A 73 -1.86 -11.97 -2.26
N VAL A 74 -2.95 -11.27 -2.50
CA VAL A 74 -4.32 -11.78 -2.36
C VAL A 74 -5.11 -11.51 -3.65
N ASN A 75 -6.18 -12.27 -3.88
CA ASN A 75 -7.09 -12.01 -4.98
C ASN A 75 -8.03 -10.81 -4.67
N LEU A 76 -8.96 -10.50 -5.57
CA LEU A 76 -9.86 -9.35 -5.42
C LEU A 76 -10.84 -9.48 -4.24
N ILE A 77 -11.10 -10.69 -3.77
CA ILE A 77 -11.91 -11.02 -2.59
C ILE A 77 -11.07 -11.35 -1.35
N GLU A 78 -9.79 -10.95 -1.36
CA GLU A 78 -8.85 -11.03 -0.23
C GLU A 78 -8.40 -12.44 0.19
N GLU A 79 -8.62 -13.45 -0.64
CA GLU A 79 -8.08 -14.79 -0.40
C GLU A 79 -6.58 -14.82 -0.73
N SER A 80 -5.81 -15.45 0.16
CA SER A 80 -4.34 -15.53 0.04
C SER A 80 -3.91 -16.34 -1.16
N ILE A 81 -3.09 -15.73 -2.02
CA ILE A 81 -2.44 -16.39 -3.16
C ILE A 81 -1.05 -16.86 -2.73
N ARG A 82 -0.22 -15.94 -2.23
CA ARG A 82 1.14 -16.26 -1.76
C ARG A 82 1.65 -15.25 -0.74
N LYS A 83 2.51 -15.71 0.16
CA LYS A 83 3.26 -14.83 1.06
C LYS A 83 4.33 -14.06 0.28
N LEU A 84 4.52 -12.80 0.63
CA LEU A 84 5.56 -11.94 0.06
C LEU A 84 6.63 -11.67 1.11
N ASN A 85 7.87 -11.55 0.63
CA ASN A 85 9.00 -11.17 1.47
C ASN A 85 9.11 -9.64 1.50
N LEU A 86 9.20 -9.08 2.70
CA LEU A 86 9.54 -7.68 2.92
C LEU A 86 11.05 -7.58 3.11
N ARG A 87 11.71 -6.74 2.30
CA ARG A 87 13.11 -6.36 2.52
C ARG A 87 13.16 -4.88 2.85
N ASN A 88 13.66 -4.53 4.04
CA ASN A 88 13.72 -3.14 4.51
C ASN A 88 12.37 -2.41 4.36
N ASN A 89 11.28 -3.04 4.83
CA ASN A 89 9.89 -2.56 4.71
C ASN A 89 9.45 -2.26 3.26
N THR A 90 10.07 -2.91 2.28
CA THR A 90 9.76 -2.71 0.86
C THR A 90 9.26 -4.00 0.25
N LEU A 91 8.14 -3.92 -0.46
CA LEU A 91 7.65 -4.96 -1.36
C LEU A 91 8.21 -4.74 -2.76
N SER A 92 8.54 -5.82 -3.45
CA SER A 92 8.97 -5.79 -4.85
C SER A 92 8.16 -6.80 -5.65
N PHE A 93 7.62 -6.36 -6.78
CA PHE A 93 6.80 -7.18 -7.69
C PHE A 93 6.82 -6.59 -9.09
N ASP A 94 6.32 -7.37 -10.05
CA ASP A 94 6.10 -6.95 -11.42
C ASP A 94 4.60 -6.85 -11.70
N LEU A 95 4.23 -6.03 -12.68
CA LEU A 95 2.89 -5.95 -13.26
C LEU A 95 2.97 -6.15 -14.77
N HIS A 96 2.10 -6.99 -15.30
CA HIS A 96 1.80 -7.08 -16.72
C HIS A 96 0.92 -5.89 -17.15
N PRO A 97 0.80 -5.61 -18.47
CA PRO A 97 -0.13 -4.61 -18.99
C PRO A 97 -1.54 -4.73 -18.39
N TYR A 98 -2.03 -3.64 -17.80
CA TYR A 98 -3.34 -3.55 -17.13
C TYR A 98 -3.57 -4.53 -15.97
N GLU A 99 -2.52 -5.17 -15.45
CA GLU A 99 -2.66 -6.10 -14.33
C GLU A 99 -3.06 -5.36 -13.06
N ILE A 100 -3.91 -5.99 -12.27
CA ILE A 100 -4.29 -5.57 -10.92
C ILE A 100 -3.62 -6.52 -9.93
N LYS A 101 -2.93 -5.97 -8.93
CA LYS A 101 -2.46 -6.74 -7.77
C LYS A 101 -3.04 -6.17 -6.48
N THR A 102 -3.41 -7.09 -5.59
CA THR A 102 -3.90 -6.75 -4.25
C THR A 102 -2.95 -7.35 -3.21
N PHE A 103 -2.59 -6.56 -2.23
CA PHE A 103 -1.69 -6.94 -1.15
C PHE A 103 -2.39 -6.79 0.19
N LYS A 104 -2.31 -7.83 1.02
CA LYS A 104 -2.69 -7.76 2.43
C LYS A 104 -1.44 -7.53 3.27
N LEU A 105 -1.45 -6.50 4.10
CA LEU A 105 -0.37 -6.06 4.97
C LEU A 105 -0.81 -6.25 6.42
N GLU A 106 -0.10 -7.09 7.15
CA GLU A 106 -0.38 -7.33 8.56
C GLU A 106 0.53 -6.46 9.42
N PRO A 107 -0.02 -5.65 10.35
CA PRO A 107 0.79 -4.90 11.28
C PRO A 107 1.56 -5.85 12.21
N GLY A 108 2.77 -5.44 12.58
CA GLY A 108 3.51 -6.07 13.66
C GLY A 108 2.86 -5.77 15.00
N LYS A 109 3.11 -6.65 15.97
CA LYS A 109 2.69 -6.40 17.35
C LYS A 109 3.38 -5.13 17.84
N THR A 110 2.59 -4.13 18.21
CA THR A 110 3.08 -2.97 18.95
C THR A 110 3.31 -3.44 20.40
N ASN A 111 4.56 -3.42 20.86
CA ASN A 111 4.84 -3.47 22.31
C ASN A 111 4.43 -2.15 22.96
#